data_AF-A0A7U7DDQ8-F1
#
_entry.id   AF-A0A7U7DDQ8-F1
#
_cell.length_a   1.000
_cell.length_b   1.000
_cell.length_c   1.000
_cell.angle_alpha   90.00
_cell.angle_beta   90.00
_cell.angle_gamma   90.00
#
_symmetry.space_group_name_H-M   'P 1'
#
loop_
_entity.id
_entity.type
_entity.pdbx_description
1 polymer ?
#
loop_
_entity_poly.entity_id
_entity_poly.type
_entity_poly.pdbx_seq_one_letter_code
_entity_poly.pdbx_strand_id
1 'polypeptide(L)'
;MADPTYCPWIIGAPCLKPEVWAAWVQALLSAAAIYFAARLANRQERRTIARRAEVYFRLMTLASIEAARVKTFFTGAADEVPRASVYPPLAKLFEQYARSLREVPLDSIADARLFVPIYNTAQGCETVAQLLREEKFENGTPELKAWFASLEEAQFQLAQSSRQARAVQGDYHVEQFTTTVKQWVRDWRMSRIRAKH
;
A
#
# COMPACT_ATOMS: atom_id res chain seq x y z
N MET A 1 -32.31 57.29 -0.52
CA MET A 1 -32.33 56.15 0.42
C MET A 1 -30.95 56.07 1.04
N ALA A 2 -30.83 56.29 2.34
CA ALA A 2 -29.53 56.25 3.02
C ALA A 2 -29.16 54.79 3.28
N ASP A 3 -28.06 54.32 2.70
CA ASP A 3 -27.53 53.00 2.98
C ASP A 3 -27.15 52.92 4.47
N PRO A 4 -27.58 51.89 5.22
CA PRO A 4 -27.23 51.77 6.63
C PRO A 4 -25.73 51.49 6.76
N THR A 5 -24.97 52.52 7.10
CA THR A 5 -23.57 52.42 7.47
C THR A 5 -23.48 51.73 8.84
N TYR A 6 -23.18 50.43 8.86
CA TYR A 6 -22.94 49.70 10.10
C TYR A 6 -21.55 50.07 10.65
N CYS A 7 -21.50 50.92 11.67
CA CYS A 7 -20.29 51.16 12.46
C CYS A 7 -20.39 50.34 13.76
N PRO A 8 -19.67 49.20 13.92
CA PRO A 8 -19.72 48.45 15.16
C PRO A 8 -19.07 49.29 16.27
N TRP A 9 -19.89 49.76 17.22
CA TRP A 9 -19.51 50.72 18.28
C TRP A 9 -18.47 50.18 19.30
N ILE A 10 -18.04 48.93 19.15
CA ILE A 10 -17.22 48.20 20.14
C ILE A 10 -15.73 48.12 19.71
N ILE A 11 -15.41 48.40 18.46
CA ILE A 11 -14.02 48.40 17.97
C ILE A 11 -13.92 49.64 17.09
N GLY A 12 -13.04 50.59 17.41
CA GLY A 12 -12.88 51.89 16.71
C GLY A 12 -12.40 51.79 15.26
N ALA A 13 -12.99 50.89 14.48
CA ALA A 13 -12.75 50.68 13.06
C ALA A 13 -13.54 51.71 12.23
N PRO A 14 -12.97 52.20 11.12
CA PRO A 14 -13.63 53.17 10.25
C PRO A 14 -14.95 52.60 9.71
N CYS A 15 -15.99 53.46 9.65
CA CYS A 15 -17.30 53.13 9.11
C CYS A 15 -17.20 52.68 7.65
N LEU A 16 -17.03 51.38 7.43
CA LEU A 16 -16.91 50.75 6.12
C LEU A 16 -18.30 50.35 5.63
N LYS A 17 -18.57 50.58 4.35
CA LYS A 17 -19.82 50.14 3.71
C LYS A 17 -19.99 48.62 3.90
N PRO A 18 -21.22 48.13 4.12
CA PRO A 18 -21.49 46.69 4.28
C PRO A 18 -20.98 45.86 3.09
N GLU A 19 -20.94 46.46 1.89
CA GLU A 19 -20.36 45.88 0.67
C GLU A 19 -18.88 45.52 0.82
N VAL A 20 -18.10 46.32 1.54
CA VAL A 20 -16.66 46.08 1.75
C VAL A 20 -16.48 44.93 2.74
N TRP A 21 -17.26 44.90 3.83
CA TRP A 21 -17.25 43.77 4.77
C TRP A 21 -17.65 42.46 4.10
N ALA A 22 -18.68 42.48 3.25
CA ALA A 22 -19.08 41.31 2.47
C ALA A 22 -17.95 40.83 1.54
N ALA A 23 -17.25 41.75 0.86
CA ALA A 23 -16.13 41.42 -0.01
C ALA A 23 -14.95 40.79 0.77
N TRP A 24 -14.60 41.31 1.95
CA TRP A 24 -13.56 40.74 2.80
C TRP A 24 -13.93 39.36 3.35
N VAL A 25 -15.17 39.18 3.79
CA VAL A 25 -15.67 37.88 4.26
C VAL A 25 -15.67 36.87 3.11
N GLN A 26 -16.14 37.26 1.92
CA GLN A 26 -16.11 36.40 0.73
C GLN A 26 -14.68 36.03 0.33
N ALA A 27 -13.74 36.97 0.37
CA ALA A 27 -12.32 36.72 0.10
C ALA A 27 -11.73 35.72 1.12
N LEU A 28 -11.98 35.92 2.42
CA LEU A 28 -11.51 35.00 3.46
C LEU A 28 -12.13 33.61 3.33
N LEU A 29 -13.42 33.52 3.04
CA LEU A 29 -14.11 32.24 2.83
C LEU A 29 -13.59 31.52 1.58
N SER A 30 -13.32 32.24 0.49
CA SER A 30 -12.75 31.66 -0.72
C SER A 30 -11.33 31.12 -0.49
N ALA A 31 -10.48 31.89 0.21
CA ALA A 31 -9.13 31.45 0.57
C ALA A 31 -9.16 30.23 1.50
N ALA A 32 -10.06 30.24 2.49
CA ALA A 32 -10.27 29.08 3.37
C ALA A 32 -10.76 27.86 2.59
N ALA A 33 -11.71 28.02 1.68
CA ALA A 33 -12.22 26.94 0.84
C ALA A 33 -11.11 26.33 -0.03
N ILE A 34 -10.27 27.16 -0.67
CA ILE A 34 -9.11 26.71 -1.46
C ILE A 34 -8.11 25.95 -0.58
N TYR A 35 -7.81 26.46 0.61
CA TYR A 35 -6.91 25.79 1.55
C TYR A 35 -7.46 24.41 1.97
N PHE A 36 -8.75 24.33 2.31
CA PHE A 36 -9.38 23.05 2.66
C PHE A 36 -9.45 22.09 1.49
N ALA A 37 -9.73 22.58 0.27
CA ALA A 37 -9.73 21.77 -0.95
C ALA A 37 -8.34 21.20 -1.22
N ALA A 38 -7.28 22.01 -1.17
CA ALA A 38 -5.89 21.57 -1.32
C ALA A 38 -5.51 20.53 -0.26
N ARG A 39 -5.91 20.77 1.00
CA ARG A 39 -5.67 19.82 2.10
C ARG A 39 -6.41 18.49 1.90
N LEU A 40 -7.64 18.53 1.39
CA LEU A 40 -8.43 17.33 1.11
C LEU A 40 -7.84 16.55 -0.07
N ALA A 41 -7.43 17.25 -1.13
CA ALA A 41 -6.79 16.66 -2.32
C ALA A 41 -5.51 15.89 -1.92
N ASN A 42 -4.61 16.51 -1.15
CA ASN A 42 -3.39 15.85 -0.68
C ASN A 42 -3.67 14.59 0.15
N ARG A 43 -4.76 14.59 0.95
CA ARG A 43 -5.18 13.41 1.71
C ARG A 43 -5.73 12.31 0.82
N GLN A 44 -6.47 12.66 -0.22
CA GLN A 44 -6.98 11.68 -1.19
C GLN A 44 -5.83 11.05 -1.98
N GLU A 45 -4.87 11.85 -2.43
CA GLU A 45 -3.68 11.36 -3.13
C GLU A 45 -2.89 10.37 -2.27
N ARG A 46 -2.57 10.72 -1.01
CA ARG A 46 -1.89 9.80 -0.08
C ARG A 46 -2.65 8.50 0.17
N ARG A 47 -3.99 8.55 0.24
CA ARG A 47 -4.82 7.34 0.39
C ARG A 47 -4.76 6.46 -0.86
N THR A 48 -4.78 7.07 -2.04
CA THR A 48 -4.66 6.34 -3.31
C THR A 48 -3.30 5.65 -3.41
N ILE A 49 -2.23 6.36 -3.04
CA ILE A 49 -0.86 5.81 -2.95
C ILE A 49 -0.82 4.60 -1.99
N ALA A 50 -1.35 4.77 -0.77
CA ALA A 50 -1.36 3.71 0.24
C ALA A 50 -2.13 2.47 -0.23
N ARG A 51 -3.30 2.66 -0.87
CA ARG A 51 -4.10 1.55 -1.43
C ARG A 51 -3.36 0.81 -2.53
N ARG A 52 -2.66 1.52 -3.43
CA ARG A 52 -1.85 0.90 -4.48
C ARG A 52 -0.71 0.07 -3.88
N ALA A 53 0.01 0.64 -2.92
CA ALA A 53 1.07 -0.08 -2.19
C ALA A 53 0.54 -1.35 -1.49
N GLU A 54 -0.63 -1.26 -0.86
CA GLU A 54 -1.28 -2.40 -0.20
C GLU A 54 -1.62 -3.53 -1.19
N VAL A 55 -2.12 -3.20 -2.39
CA VAL A 55 -2.44 -4.20 -3.41
C VAL A 55 -1.18 -4.98 -3.82
N TYR A 56 -0.08 -4.28 -4.09
CA TYR A 56 1.18 -4.94 -4.44
C TYR A 56 1.72 -5.79 -3.30
N PHE A 57 1.71 -5.27 -2.07
CA PHE A 57 2.12 -6.03 -0.89
C PHE A 57 1.29 -7.32 -0.72
N ARG A 58 -0.04 -7.24 -0.88
CA ARG A 58 -0.91 -8.41 -0.77
C ARG A 58 -0.57 -9.46 -1.84
N LEU A 59 -0.33 -9.03 -3.07
CA LEU A 59 0.05 -9.92 -4.17
C LEU A 59 1.38 -10.64 -3.87
N MET A 60 2.41 -9.92 -3.43
CA MET A 60 3.69 -10.52 -3.03
C MET A 60 3.54 -11.48 -1.85
N THR A 61 2.71 -11.12 -0.88
CA THR A 61 2.44 -11.95 0.30
C THR A 61 1.79 -13.27 -0.11
N LEU A 62 0.77 -13.22 -0.98
CA LEU A 62 0.12 -14.42 -1.52
C LEU A 62 1.12 -15.29 -2.28
N ALA A 63 1.94 -14.70 -3.15
CA ALA A 63 2.99 -15.44 -3.85
C ALA A 63 3.96 -16.12 -2.87
N SER A 64 4.40 -15.43 -1.81
CA SER A 64 5.31 -15.99 -0.81
C SER A 64 4.68 -17.12 0.02
N ILE A 65 3.38 -17.00 0.37
CA ILE A 65 2.65 -18.02 1.13
C ILE A 65 2.46 -19.26 0.26
N GLU A 66 2.05 -19.09 -1.00
CA GLU A 66 1.89 -20.22 -1.92
C GLU A 66 3.25 -20.87 -2.22
N ALA A 67 4.34 -20.10 -2.30
CA ALA A 67 5.67 -20.65 -2.51
C ALA A 67 6.10 -21.50 -1.31
N ALA A 68 5.85 -21.03 -0.09
CA ALA A 68 6.11 -21.80 1.14
C ALA A 68 5.22 -23.05 1.27
N ARG A 69 4.06 -23.07 0.62
CA ARG A 69 3.14 -24.21 0.58
C ARG A 69 3.49 -25.26 -0.47
N VAL A 70 4.47 -25.00 -1.35
CA VAL A 70 4.98 -25.99 -2.30
C VAL A 70 5.49 -27.19 -1.50
N LYS A 71 4.63 -28.19 -1.33
CA LYS A 71 4.99 -29.46 -0.71
C LYS A 71 5.82 -30.25 -1.71
N THR A 72 6.98 -30.68 -1.28
CA THR A 72 7.88 -31.50 -2.08
C THR A 72 7.46 -32.96 -1.89
N PHE A 73 6.62 -33.46 -2.79
CA PHE A 73 6.09 -34.83 -2.80
C PHE A 73 7.19 -35.79 -3.26
N PHE A 74 8.09 -36.16 -2.35
CA PHE A 74 9.14 -37.16 -2.60
C PHE A 74 9.08 -38.32 -1.60
N THR A 75 8.10 -38.34 -0.70
CA THR A 75 8.00 -39.32 0.38
C THR A 75 7.36 -40.64 -0.04
N GLY A 76 6.69 -40.71 -1.21
CA GLY A 76 6.22 -41.97 -1.77
C GLY A 76 5.15 -42.66 -0.93
N ALA A 77 4.46 -41.92 -0.05
CA ALA A 77 3.36 -42.44 0.73
C ALA A 77 2.14 -42.73 -0.16
N ALA A 78 1.39 -43.79 0.19
CA ALA A 78 0.29 -44.33 -0.62
C ALA A 78 -0.88 -43.34 -0.84
N ASP A 79 -1.01 -42.32 0.02
CA ASP A 79 -2.07 -41.30 -0.03
C ASP A 79 -1.59 -39.97 -0.66
N GLU A 80 -0.42 -39.95 -1.29
CA GLU A 80 0.14 -38.73 -1.89
C GLU A 80 -0.56 -38.34 -3.19
N VAL A 81 -0.93 -37.05 -3.26
CA VAL A 81 -1.45 -36.47 -4.50
C VAL A 81 -0.33 -36.47 -5.56
N PRO A 82 -0.60 -36.94 -6.79
CA PRO A 82 0.43 -37.01 -7.83
C PRO A 82 1.04 -35.64 -8.13
N ARG A 83 2.38 -35.55 -8.18
CA ARG A 83 3.12 -34.34 -8.61
C ARG A 83 2.57 -33.77 -9.92
N ALA A 84 2.25 -34.65 -10.87
CA ALA A 84 1.74 -34.29 -12.19
C ALA A 84 0.41 -33.54 -12.16
N SER A 85 -0.41 -33.69 -11.11
CA SER A 85 -1.66 -32.95 -10.97
C SER A 85 -1.48 -31.62 -10.22
N VAL A 86 -0.46 -31.49 -9.38
CA VAL A 86 -0.28 -30.30 -8.51
C VAL A 86 0.70 -29.29 -9.11
N TYR A 87 1.81 -29.73 -9.70
CA TYR A 87 2.89 -28.80 -10.08
C TYR A 87 2.58 -27.99 -11.34
N PRO A 88 1.98 -28.54 -12.41
CA PRO A 88 1.60 -27.75 -13.58
C PRO A 88 0.64 -26.58 -13.29
N PRO A 89 -0.47 -26.75 -12.54
CA PRO A 89 -1.34 -25.61 -12.23
C PRO A 89 -0.65 -24.61 -11.30
N LEU A 90 0.20 -25.07 -10.39
CA LEU A 90 0.94 -24.20 -9.48
C LEU A 90 1.99 -23.37 -10.23
N ALA A 91 2.73 -23.98 -11.17
CA ALA A 91 3.66 -23.28 -12.04
C ALA A 91 2.94 -22.19 -12.85
N LYS A 92 1.78 -22.50 -13.43
CA LYS A 92 0.96 -21.52 -14.17
C LYS A 92 0.51 -20.36 -13.28
N LEU A 93 0.18 -20.63 -12.02
CA LEU A 93 -0.20 -19.60 -11.05
C LEU A 93 0.98 -18.67 -10.72
N PHE A 94 2.20 -19.21 -10.55
CA PHE A 94 3.38 -18.37 -10.37
C PHE A 94 3.74 -17.54 -11.60
N GLU A 95 3.52 -18.06 -12.80
CA GLU A 95 3.67 -17.26 -14.03
C GLU A 95 2.68 -16.12 -14.11
N GLN A 96 1.43 -16.34 -13.69
CA GLN A 96 0.43 -15.28 -13.62
C GLN A 96 0.87 -14.19 -12.63
N TYR A 97 1.42 -14.57 -11.47
CA TYR A 97 2.00 -13.61 -10.53
C TYR A 97 3.19 -12.85 -11.13
N ALA A 98 4.15 -13.54 -11.72
CA ALA A 98 5.29 -12.91 -12.39
C ALA A 98 4.85 -11.91 -13.47
N ARG A 99 3.92 -12.33 -14.33
CA ARG A 99 3.37 -11.51 -15.41
C ARG A 99 2.65 -10.28 -14.87
N SER A 100 1.76 -10.46 -13.90
CA SER A 100 1.02 -9.35 -13.29
C SER A 100 1.94 -8.35 -12.59
N LEU A 101 3.06 -8.79 -12.02
CA LEU A 101 4.06 -7.91 -11.41
C LEU A 101 4.96 -7.21 -12.45
N ARG A 102 5.25 -7.85 -13.59
CA ARG A 102 6.03 -7.25 -14.70
C ARG A 102 5.24 -6.26 -15.53
N GLU A 103 3.95 -6.50 -15.72
CA GLU A 103 3.06 -5.61 -16.47
C GLU A 103 2.69 -4.35 -15.70
N VAL A 104 3.15 -4.20 -14.45
CA VAL A 104 2.97 -2.96 -13.66
C VAL A 104 3.74 -1.83 -14.32
N PRO A 105 3.06 -0.77 -14.82
CA PRO A 105 3.74 0.33 -15.46
C PRO A 105 4.41 1.21 -14.39
N LEU A 106 5.60 1.74 -14.70
CA LEU A 106 6.46 2.44 -13.73
C LEU A 106 5.81 3.70 -13.15
N ASP A 107 4.97 4.37 -13.93
CA ASP A 107 4.19 5.54 -13.53
C ASP A 107 3.10 5.23 -12.50
N SER A 108 2.63 3.97 -12.44
CA SER A 108 1.66 3.52 -11.44
C SER A 108 2.30 3.20 -10.08
N ILE A 109 3.63 3.03 -10.04
CA ILE A 109 4.37 2.73 -8.82
C ILE A 109 4.49 4.01 -8.00
N ALA A 110 3.65 4.09 -6.97
CA ALA A 110 3.55 5.28 -6.14
C ALA A 110 4.79 5.56 -5.26
N ASP A 111 5.63 4.54 -5.02
CA ASP A 111 6.84 4.63 -4.22
C ASP A 111 7.98 3.87 -4.90
N ALA A 112 9.08 4.56 -5.21
CA ALA A 112 10.26 3.96 -5.83
C ALA A 112 10.85 2.82 -4.99
N ARG A 113 10.65 2.82 -3.67
CA ARG A 113 11.13 1.76 -2.77
C ARG A 113 10.40 0.43 -2.98
N LEU A 114 9.22 0.43 -3.59
CA LEU A 114 8.48 -0.79 -3.96
C LEU A 114 8.99 -1.42 -5.25
N PHE A 115 9.75 -0.69 -6.07
CA PHE A 115 10.22 -1.19 -7.35
C PHE A 115 11.08 -2.45 -7.22
N VAL A 116 12.07 -2.42 -6.32
CA VAL A 116 12.99 -3.55 -6.09
C VAL A 116 12.22 -4.77 -5.55
N PRO A 117 11.38 -4.65 -4.51
CA PRO A 117 10.51 -5.76 -4.08
C PRO A 117 9.63 -6.33 -5.18
N ILE A 118 8.95 -5.50 -5.98
CA ILE A 118 8.09 -5.95 -7.10
C ILE A 118 8.90 -6.77 -8.09
N TYR A 119 10.05 -6.24 -8.52
CA TYR A 119 10.91 -6.90 -9.49
C TYR A 119 11.46 -8.23 -8.96
N ASN A 120 11.99 -8.23 -7.74
CA ASN A 120 12.53 -9.44 -7.11
C ASN A 120 11.46 -10.50 -6.87
N THR A 121 10.24 -10.09 -6.50
CA THR A 121 9.11 -11.03 -6.38
C THR A 121 8.75 -11.62 -7.74
N ALA A 122 8.70 -10.80 -8.80
CA ALA A 122 8.39 -11.29 -10.15
C ALA A 122 9.45 -12.32 -10.60
N GLN A 123 10.73 -11.99 -10.44
CA GLN A 123 11.83 -12.90 -10.77
C GLN A 123 11.79 -14.19 -9.93
N GLY A 124 11.54 -14.08 -8.62
CA GLY A 124 11.40 -15.24 -7.74
C GLY A 124 10.23 -16.15 -8.16
N CYS A 125 9.10 -15.58 -8.57
CA CYS A 125 7.98 -16.35 -9.10
C CYS A 125 8.33 -17.10 -10.38
N GLU A 126 9.13 -16.49 -11.27
CA GLU A 126 9.60 -17.16 -12.50
C GLU A 126 10.53 -18.32 -12.20
N THR A 127 11.47 -18.11 -11.28
CA THR A 127 12.36 -19.18 -10.82
C THR A 127 11.56 -20.35 -10.26
N VAL A 128 10.58 -20.08 -9.38
CA VAL A 128 9.69 -21.13 -8.84
C VAL A 128 8.90 -21.82 -9.95
N ALA A 129 8.33 -21.07 -10.91
CA ALA A 129 7.58 -21.64 -12.02
C ALA A 129 8.46 -22.54 -12.91
N GLN A 130 9.71 -22.14 -13.15
CA GLN A 130 10.69 -22.93 -13.90
C GLN A 130 11.03 -24.22 -13.16
N LEU A 131 11.36 -24.13 -11.87
CA LEU A 131 11.67 -25.30 -11.03
C LEU A 131 10.51 -26.28 -10.93
N LEU A 132 9.27 -25.80 -10.93
CA LEU A 132 8.07 -26.66 -10.91
C LEU A 132 7.81 -27.37 -12.25
N ARG A 133 8.36 -26.85 -13.36
CA ARG A 133 8.28 -27.44 -14.71
C ARG A 133 9.37 -28.45 -14.99
N GLU A 134 10.50 -28.36 -14.31
CA GLU A 134 11.60 -29.32 -14.47
C GLU A 134 11.11 -30.75 -14.20
N GLU A 135 11.71 -31.70 -14.90
CA GLU A 135 11.30 -33.10 -14.90
C GLU A 135 11.56 -33.81 -13.57
N LYS A 136 11.11 -35.06 -13.47
CA LYS A 136 11.30 -35.91 -12.29
C LYS A 136 12.79 -36.17 -12.08
N PHE A 137 13.32 -35.69 -10.96
CA PHE A 137 14.59 -36.18 -10.44
C PHE A 137 14.37 -37.51 -9.72
N GLU A 138 15.28 -38.46 -9.93
CA GLU A 138 15.31 -39.70 -9.15
C GLU A 138 15.72 -39.42 -7.70
N ASN A 139 15.16 -40.19 -6.76
CA ASN A 139 15.43 -40.03 -5.34
C ASN A 139 16.93 -40.26 -5.04
N GLY A 140 17.56 -39.31 -4.35
CA GLY A 140 18.96 -39.39 -3.92
C GLY A 140 19.98 -38.85 -4.91
N THR A 141 19.55 -38.36 -6.09
CA THR A 141 20.44 -37.70 -7.05
C THR A 141 20.99 -36.37 -6.52
N PRO A 142 22.23 -35.99 -6.89
CA PRO A 142 22.77 -34.67 -6.56
C PRO A 142 21.93 -33.53 -7.18
N GLU A 143 21.28 -33.80 -8.31
CA GLU A 143 20.38 -32.87 -9.01
C GLU A 143 19.16 -32.52 -8.16
N LEU A 144 18.55 -33.51 -7.50
CA LEU A 144 17.44 -33.28 -6.57
C LEU A 144 17.85 -32.34 -5.43
N LYS A 145 19.04 -32.52 -4.86
CA LYS A 145 19.55 -31.63 -3.79
C LYS A 145 19.76 -30.21 -4.28
N ALA A 146 20.32 -30.04 -5.48
CA ALA A 146 20.50 -28.74 -6.11
C ALA A 146 19.14 -28.06 -6.39
N TRP A 147 18.16 -28.83 -6.85
CA TRP A 147 16.79 -28.36 -7.05
C TRP A 147 16.16 -27.86 -5.75
N PHE A 148 16.26 -28.63 -4.67
CA PHE A 148 15.77 -28.20 -3.35
C PHE A 148 16.43 -26.91 -2.87
N ALA A 149 17.75 -26.81 -2.99
CA ALA A 149 18.49 -25.61 -2.60
C ALA A 149 18.02 -24.39 -3.42
N SER A 150 17.78 -24.56 -4.73
CA SER A 150 17.29 -23.49 -5.59
C SER A 150 15.84 -23.08 -5.27
N LEU A 151 14.99 -24.03 -4.88
CA LEU A 151 13.63 -23.75 -4.45
C LEU A 151 13.61 -23.01 -3.11
N GLU A 152 14.43 -23.43 -2.15
CA GLU A 152 14.56 -22.79 -0.85
C GLU A 152 15.08 -21.35 -0.98
N GLU A 153 16.09 -21.14 -1.83
CA GLU A 153 16.59 -19.79 -2.14
C GLU A 153 15.49 -18.93 -2.77
N ALA A 154 14.75 -19.45 -3.74
CA ALA A 154 13.65 -18.70 -4.37
C ALA A 154 12.53 -18.36 -3.36
N GLN A 155 12.17 -19.30 -2.47
CA GLN A 155 11.22 -19.07 -1.39
C GLN A 155 11.73 -18.01 -0.41
N PHE A 156 13.02 -18.04 -0.07
CA PHE A 156 13.65 -17.06 0.81
C PHE A 156 13.61 -15.66 0.19
N GLN A 157 13.96 -15.52 -1.09
CA GLN A 157 13.90 -14.26 -1.83
C GLN A 157 12.45 -13.70 -1.90
N LEU A 158 11.46 -14.57 -2.11
CA LEU A 158 10.04 -14.19 -2.07
C LEU A 158 9.61 -13.72 -0.67
N ALA A 159 10.07 -14.39 0.39
CA ALA A 159 9.81 -13.97 1.76
C ALA A 159 10.53 -12.67 2.13
N GLN A 160 11.73 -12.43 1.63
CA GLN A 160 12.49 -11.21 1.87
C GLN A 160 11.87 -10.01 1.16
N SER A 161 11.48 -10.17 -0.11
CA SER A 161 10.80 -9.12 -0.89
C SER A 161 9.44 -8.75 -0.27
N SER A 162 8.66 -9.73 0.20
CA SER A 162 7.40 -9.43 0.90
C SER A 162 7.61 -8.68 2.23
N ARG A 163 8.67 -9.00 2.99
CA ARG A 163 9.05 -8.24 4.20
C ARG A 163 9.47 -6.80 3.89
N GLN A 164 10.23 -6.58 2.82
CA GLN A 164 10.60 -5.24 2.38
C GLN A 164 9.38 -4.43 1.98
N ALA A 165 8.47 -5.01 1.19
CA ALA A 165 7.21 -4.37 0.82
C ALA A 165 6.34 -4.04 2.05
N ARG A 166 6.32 -4.92 3.07
CA ARG A 166 5.63 -4.65 4.34
C ARG A 166 6.18 -3.43 5.07
N ALA A 167 7.51 -3.27 5.09
CA ALA A 167 8.14 -2.12 5.72
C ALA A 167 7.69 -0.81 5.06
N VAL A 168 7.69 -0.78 3.72
CA VAL A 168 7.20 0.37 2.94
C VAL A 168 5.72 0.63 3.20
N GLN A 169 4.88 -0.41 3.23
CA GLN A 169 3.46 -0.25 3.55
C GLN A 169 3.23 0.30 4.97
N GLY A 170 4.04 -0.12 5.94
CA GLY A 170 3.98 0.33 7.33
C GLY A 170 4.11 1.84 7.47
N ASP A 171 5.01 2.46 6.70
CA ASP A 171 5.24 3.91 6.71
C ASP A 171 3.95 4.70 6.37
N TYR A 172 3.13 4.20 5.45
CA TYR A 172 1.85 4.83 5.06
C TYR A 172 0.73 4.67 6.11
N HIS A 173 0.74 3.60 6.89
CA HIS A 173 -0.27 3.37 7.95
C HIS A 173 0.04 4.18 9.22
N VAL A 174 1.31 4.36 9.58
CA VAL A 174 1.73 5.09 10.79
C VAL A 174 1.39 6.59 10.71
N GLU A 175 1.49 7.20 9.53
CA GLU A 175 1.07 8.60 9.32
C GLU A 175 -0.44 8.82 9.57
N GLN A 176 -1.28 7.83 9.26
CA GLN A 176 -2.73 7.93 9.47
C GLN A 176 -3.09 7.87 10.96
N PHE A 177 -2.40 7.02 11.72
CA PHE A 177 -2.67 6.87 13.16
C PHE A 177 -2.23 8.12 13.94
N THR A 178 -1.01 8.62 13.69
CA THR A 178 -0.49 9.80 14.40
C THR A 178 -1.32 11.06 14.13
N THR A 179 -1.85 11.24 12.92
CA THR A 179 -2.71 12.38 12.59
C THR A 179 -4.11 12.27 13.19
N THR A 180 -4.64 11.05 13.33
CA THR A 180 -5.94 10.78 13.99
C THR A 180 -5.82 10.99 15.50
N VAL A 181 -4.75 10.49 16.12
CA VAL A 181 -4.46 10.70 17.54
C VAL A 181 -4.26 12.19 17.83
N LYS A 182 -3.50 12.92 17.00
CA LYS A 182 -3.33 14.38 17.16
C LYS A 182 -4.66 15.14 17.04
N GLN A 183 -5.54 14.75 16.12
CA GLN A 183 -6.88 15.35 16.00
C GLN A 183 -7.74 15.03 17.22
N TRP A 184 -7.78 13.78 17.65
CA TRP A 184 -8.50 13.36 18.85
C TRP A 184 -8.01 14.08 20.11
N VAL A 185 -6.69 14.19 20.31
CA VAL A 185 -6.09 14.95 21.43
C VAL A 185 -6.49 16.43 21.37
N ARG A 186 -6.50 17.03 20.17
CA ARG A 186 -6.91 18.43 19.99
C ARG A 186 -8.40 18.62 20.31
N ASP A 187 -9.25 17.73 19.83
CA ASP A 187 -10.70 17.79 20.04
C ASP A 187 -11.06 17.55 21.52
N TRP A 188 -10.36 16.63 22.18
CA TRP A 188 -10.45 16.43 23.64
C TRP A 188 -9.99 17.66 24.44
N ARG A 189 -8.93 18.33 24.00
CA ARG A 189 -8.47 19.58 24.65
C ARG A 189 -9.49 20.70 24.47
N MET A 190 -10.09 20.83 23.30
CA MET A 190 -11.12 21.82 23.01
C MET A 190 -12.43 21.57 23.77
N SER A 191 -12.84 20.30 23.94
CA SER A 191 -14.04 19.95 24.70
C SER A 191 -13.90 20.26 26.19
N ARG A 192 -12.70 20.06 26.78
CA ARG A 192 -12.41 20.47 28.16
C ARG A 192 -12.40 21.98 28.39
N ILE A 193 -12.05 22.78 27.38
CA ILE A 193 -12.06 24.25 27.47
C ILE A 193 -13.50 24.77 27.40
N ARG A 194 -14.36 24.21 26.54
CA ARG A 194 -15.79 24.56 26.49
C ARG A 194 -16.58 24.16 27.73
N ALA A 195 -16.19 23.10 28.43
CA ALA A 195 -16.87 22.65 29.64
C ALA A 195 -16.56 23.51 30.89
N LYS A 196 -15.67 24.51 30.79
CA LYS A 196 -15.27 25.40 31.90
C LYS A 196 -15.80 26.84 31.78
N HIS A 197 -16.58 27.13 30.74
CA HIS A 197 -17.31 28.38 30.54
C HIS A 197 -18.81 28.09 30.49
#